data_AF-A0A316AE73-F1
#
_entry.id   AF-A0A316AE73-F1
#
_cell.length_a   1.000
_cell.length_b   1.000
_cell.length_c   1.000
_cell.angle_alpha   90.00
_cell.angle_beta   90.00
_cell.angle_gamma   90.00
#
_symmetry.space_group_name_H-M   'P 1'
#
loop_
_entity.id
_entity.type
_entity.pdbx_description
1 polymer ?
#
loop_
_entity_poly.entity_id
_entity_poly.type
_entity_poly.pdbx_seq_one_letter_code
_entity_poly.pdbx_strand_id
1 'polypeptide(L)' 'MRIAASALRHGVTPEDIEHAARFAMRRIDQDDDVTMLLRPGQDGTLLEVGILTLHGHVTVIHAMPARRKYLRLL' A
#
# COMPACT_ATOMS: atom_id res chain seq x y z
N MET A 1 12.73 -3.48 1.22
CA MET A 1 11.37 -3.17 1.75
C MET A 1 11.00 -4.25 2.75
N ARG A 2 10.41 -3.89 3.90
CA ARG A 2 9.91 -4.85 4.89
C ARG A 2 8.37 -4.87 4.87
N ILE A 3 7.76 -6.03 5.12
CA ILE A 3 6.30 -6.14 5.30
C ILE A 3 6.03 -6.46 6.77
N ALA A 4 5.30 -5.59 7.46
CA ALA A 4 4.88 -5.85 8.83
C ALA A 4 3.75 -6.87 8.87
N ALA A 5 3.66 -7.69 9.93
CA ALA A 5 2.56 -8.65 10.10
C ALA A 5 1.17 -7.97 10.09
N SER A 6 1.09 -6.70 10.52
CA SER A 6 -0.14 -5.91 10.44
C SER A 6 -0.62 -5.69 9.01
N ALA A 7 0.27 -5.71 8.02
CA ALA A 7 -0.08 -5.49 6.62
C ALA A 7 -0.92 -6.60 6.00
N LEU A 8 -0.85 -7.80 6.56
CA LEU A 8 -1.54 -8.98 6.05
C LEU A 8 -2.93 -9.18 6.69
N ARG A 9 -3.30 -8.34 7.67
CA ARG A 9 -4.54 -8.50 8.45
C ARG A 9 -5.83 -8.42 7.64
N HIS A 10 -5.78 -7.84 6.44
CA HIS A 10 -6.94 -7.67 5.57
C HIS A 10 -6.95 -8.63 4.38
N GLY A 11 -6.19 -9.73 4.45
CA GLY A 11 -6.21 -10.78 3.42
C GLY A 11 -5.46 -10.44 2.14
N VAL A 12 -4.67 -9.37 2.14
CA VAL A 12 -3.76 -9.06 1.03
C VAL A 12 -2.49 -9.89 1.20
N THR A 13 -2.08 -10.54 0.12
CA THR A 13 -0.91 -11.43 0.12
C THR A 13 0.40 -10.63 0.06
N PRO A 14 1.52 -11.17 0.56
CA PRO A 14 2.83 -10.56 0.36
C PRO A 14 3.15 -10.30 -1.12
N GLU A 15 2.75 -11.21 -2.01
CA GLU A 15 2.97 -11.13 -3.45
C GLU A 15 2.21 -9.94 -4.07
N ASP A 16 0.97 -9.70 -3.64
CA ASP A 16 0.22 -8.50 -4.03
C ASP A 16 0.87 -7.23 -3.48
N ILE A 17 1.37 -7.26 -2.24
CA ILE A 17 2.08 -6.10 -1.65
C ILE A 17 3.37 -5.80 -2.42
N GLU A 18 4.13 -6.81 -2.80
CA GLU A 18 5.35 -6.66 -3.58
C GLU A 18 5.09 -6.20 -5.01
N HIS A 19 4.09 -6.80 -5.65
CA HIS A 19 3.62 -6.37 -6.96
C HIS A 19 3.21 -4.91 -6.90
N ALA A 20 2.40 -4.56 -5.91
CA ALA A 20 2.02 -3.20 -5.66
C ALA A 20 3.30 -2.36 -5.51
N ALA A 21 4.23 -2.69 -4.60
CA ALA A 21 5.44 -1.90 -4.32
C ALA A 21 6.21 -1.44 -5.57
N ARG A 22 6.22 -2.24 -6.64
CA ARG A 22 6.89 -1.97 -7.91
C ARG A 22 6.13 -1.03 -8.85
N PHE A 23 4.79 -1.02 -8.82
CA PHE A 23 3.94 -0.34 -9.82
C PHE A 23 3.00 0.70 -9.20
N ALA A 24 3.55 1.73 -8.53
CA ALA A 24 2.75 2.82 -7.95
C ALA A 24 2.02 3.67 -9.01
N MET A 25 0.68 3.63 -9.03
CA MET A 25 -0.14 4.52 -9.85
C MET A 25 -0.30 5.89 -9.20
N ARG A 26 -0.56 5.92 -7.90
CA ARG A 26 -0.72 7.16 -7.14
C ARG A 26 -0.07 7.05 -5.76
N ARG A 27 0.58 8.13 -5.33
CA ARG A 27 1.12 8.32 -3.98
C ARG A 27 0.36 9.47 -3.34
N ILE A 28 -0.02 9.30 -2.09
CA ILE A 28 -0.70 10.32 -1.28
C ILE A 28 0.05 10.38 0.03
N ASP A 29 0.82 11.43 0.23
CA ASP A 29 1.52 11.64 1.49
C ASP A 29 0.50 11.95 2.59
N GLN A 30 0.68 11.29 3.72
CA GLN A 30 -0.05 11.52 4.96
C GLN A 30 0.95 12.09 5.99
N ASP A 31 0.46 12.37 7.18
CA ASP A 31 1.30 12.75 8.30
C ASP A 31 2.16 11.57 8.79
N ASP A 32 3.12 11.86 9.68
CA ASP A 32 3.96 10.87 10.38
C ASP A 32 4.79 9.92 9.48
N ASP A 33 5.36 10.45 8.39
CA ASP A 33 6.19 9.69 7.43
C ASP A 33 5.46 8.53 6.73
N VAL A 34 4.13 8.57 6.75
CA VAL A 34 3.27 7.59 6.07
C VAL A 34 2.91 8.08 4.69
N THR A 35 3.19 7.26 3.67
CA THR A 35 2.68 7.48 2.30
C THR A 35 1.68 6.39 1.96
N MET A 36 0.52 6.78 1.47
CA MET A 36 -0.48 5.86 0.92
C MET A 36 -0.24 5.62 -0.57
N LEU A 37 -0.26 4.36 -0.98
CA LEU A 37 -0.07 3.95 -2.38
C LEU A 37 -1.35 3.30 -2.89
N LEU A 38 -1.92 3.82 -3.98
CA LEU A 38 -3.08 3.23 -4.66
C LEU A 38 -2.63 2.49 -5.91
N ARG A 39 -2.98 1.20 -6.03
CA ARG A 39 -2.40 0.29 -7.02
C ARG A 39 -3.29 -0.90 -7.35
N PRO A 40 -3.19 -1.52 -8.54
CA PRO A 40 -3.86 -2.77 -8.81
C PRO A 40 -3.09 -3.95 -8.18
N GLY A 41 -3.82 -4.89 -7.58
CA GLY A 41 -3.33 -6.23 -7.23
C GLY A 41 -3.09 -7.06 -8.49
N GLN A 42 -2.60 -8.30 -8.33
CA GLN A 42 -2.35 -9.18 -9.48
C GLN A 42 -3.63 -9.49 -10.28
N ASP A 43 -4.79 -9.48 -9.61
CA ASP A 43 -6.12 -9.68 -10.19
C ASP A 43 -6.77 -8.40 -10.73
N GLY A 44 -6.09 -7.26 -10.64
CA GLY A 44 -6.61 -5.95 -11.01
C GLY A 44 -7.46 -5.26 -9.94
N THR A 45 -7.66 -5.88 -8.77
CA THR A 45 -8.34 -5.24 -7.64
C THR A 45 -7.54 -4.04 -7.18
N LEU A 46 -8.18 -2.86 -7.08
CA LEU A 46 -7.48 -1.69 -6.55
C LEU A 46 -7.21 -1.89 -5.05
N LEU A 47 -5.95 -1.84 -4.68
CA LEU A 47 -5.39 -1.92 -3.34
C LEU A 47 -4.90 -0.56 -2.85
N GLU A 48 -5.04 -0.38 -1.55
CA GLU A 48 -4.48 0.72 -0.77
C GLU A 48 -3.39 0.13 0.13
N VAL A 49 -2.16 0.62 -0.04
CA VAL A 49 -0.97 0.12 0.67
C VAL A 49 -0.26 1.29 1.35
N GLY A 50 -0.25 1.29 2.68
CA GLY A 50 0.47 2.31 3.45
C GLY A 50 1.89 1.88 3.75
N ILE A 51 2.81 2.76 3.39
CA ILE A 51 4.23 2.61 3.64
C ILE A 51 4.67 3.65 4.67
N LEU A 52 5.53 3.22 5.58
CA LEU A 52 6.24 4.07 6.52
C LEU A 52 7.70 4.16 6.07
N THR A 53 8.21 5.37 5.89
CA THR A 53 9.60 5.61 5.47
C THR A 53 10.37 6.27 6.61
N LEU A 54 11.13 5.47 7.36
CA LEU A 54 11.95 5.98 8.46
C LEU A 54 13.43 5.75 8.17
N HIS A 55 14.23 6.82 8.25
CA HIS A 55 15.68 6.75 8.00
C HIS A 55 16.04 6.09 6.66
N GLY A 56 15.24 6.30 5.62
CA GLY A 56 15.43 5.68 4.30
C GLY A 56 14.97 4.21 4.20
N HIS A 57 14.46 3.61 5.28
CA HIS A 57 13.90 2.27 5.28
C HIS A 57 12.38 2.30 5.08
N VAL A 58 11.93 1.63 4.00
CA VAL A 58 10.51 1.49 3.68
C VAL A 58 9.94 0.22 4.32
N THR A 59 8.92 0.39 5.15
CA THR A 59 8.13 -0.69 5.74
C THR A 59 6.67 -0.56 5.33
N VAL A 60 6.09 -1.63 4.77
CA VAL A 60 4.64 -1.72 4.55
C VAL A 60 3.98 -2.03 5.89
N ILE A 61 3.12 -1.14 6.35
CA ILE A 61 2.46 -1.26 7.67
C ILE A 61 0.99 -1.66 7.55
N HIS A 62 0.35 -1.40 6.41
CA HIS A 62 -0.98 -1.90 6.10
C HIS A 62 -1.17 -2.15 4.59
N ALA A 63 -2.01 -3.11 4.23
CA ALA A 63 -2.50 -3.30 2.87
C ALA A 63 -3.95 -3.79 2.93
N MET A 64 -4.82 -3.27 2.05
CA MET A 64 -6.22 -3.66 1.94
C MET A 64 -6.81 -3.29 0.58
N PRO A 65 -7.98 -3.83 0.19
CA PRO A 65 -8.75 -3.28 -0.93
C PRO A 65 -8.99 -1.78 -0.74
N ALA A 66 -8.80 -1.01 -1.79
CA ALA A 66 -8.84 0.43 -1.76
C ALA A 66 -10.23 0.93 -1.34
N ARG A 67 -10.25 1.79 -0.32
CA ARG A 67 -11.50 2.36 0.18
C ARG A 67 -12.10 3.30 -0.87
N ARG A 68 -13.44 3.37 -0.93
CA ARG A 68 -14.19 4.23 -1.87
C ARG A 68 -13.75 5.70 -1.88
N LYS A 69 -13.22 6.24 -0.78
CA LYS A 69 -12.71 7.62 -0.72
C LYS A 69 -11.54 7.87 -1.68
N TYR A 70 -10.72 6.86 -1.93
CA TYR A 70 -9.57 6.94 -2.82
C TYR A 70 -9.91 6.73 -4.29
N LEU A 71 -11.05 6.09 -4.59
CA LEU A 71 -11.54 5.95 -5.96
C LEU A 71 -11.86 7.29 -6.62
N ARG A 72 -12.09 8.35 -5.83
CA ARG A 72 -12.35 9.71 -6.34
C ARG A 72 -11.06 10.48 -6.65
N LEU A 73 -9.90 9.88 -6.37
CA LEU A 73 -8.58 10.48 -6.55
C LEU A 73 -7.81 9.86 -7.74
N LEU A 74 -8.45 8.94 -8.45
CA LEU A 74 -8.02 8.37 -9.73
C LEU A 74 -8.81 9.03 -10.86
#